data_AF-A0A7Y7HA26-F1
#
_entry.id   AF-A0A7Y7HA26-F1
#
_cell.length_a   1.000
_cell.length_b   1.000
_cell.length_c   1.000
_cell.angle_alpha   90.00
_cell.angle_beta   90.00
_cell.angle_gamma   90.00
#
_symmetry.space_group_name_H-M   'P 1'
#
loop_
_entity.id
_entity.type
_entity.pdbx_description
1 polymer ?
#
loop_
_entity_poly.entity_id
_entity_poly.type
_entity_poly.pdbx_seq_one_letter_code
_entity_poly.pdbx_strand_id
1 'polypeptide(L)'
;MNIKPAYIFAIIAIFLSSCANNNTQIAENTFIHGDKIYKLIDNELREIGDLNAKEIKKFEISKPKQRDLGSASLSFVKKGAYTTLKALYRGNYLYYTLKVQGLNDLRDNYQPGRITVEFIDEFGFILHSTEIPVSDLTAMVGDDGKPTEFVYNGKTEMSTEINAAIKSYDVTAGIRRKSFYGY
;
A
#
# COMPACT_ATOMS: atom_id res chain seq x y z
N MET A 1 -32.56 37.22 -68.69
CA MET A 1 -32.53 38.47 -67.88
C MET A 1 -33.72 38.40 -66.93
N ASN A 2 -33.64 38.35 -65.61
CA ASN A 2 -32.64 38.81 -64.64
C ASN A 2 -32.52 37.85 -63.45
N ILE A 3 -31.43 37.99 -62.71
CA ILE A 3 -30.84 37.05 -61.75
C ILE A 3 -30.97 37.61 -60.31
N LYS A 4 -31.47 36.77 -59.36
CA LYS A 4 -31.12 36.59 -57.91
C LYS A 4 -31.44 37.70 -56.87
N PRO A 5 -31.28 37.48 -55.52
CA PRO A 5 -30.74 36.31 -54.76
C PRO A 5 -31.51 35.85 -53.47
N ALA A 6 -31.03 34.72 -52.91
CA ALA A 6 -31.10 34.25 -51.50
C ALA A 6 -32.49 33.84 -50.97
N TYR A 7 -32.71 32.65 -50.38
CA TYR A 7 -32.03 32.12 -49.19
C TYR A 7 -31.88 30.58 -49.21
N ILE A 8 -30.72 30.17 -48.72
CA ILE A 8 -30.33 28.84 -48.27
C ILE A 8 -31.21 28.42 -47.10
N PHE A 9 -31.74 27.19 -47.08
CA PHE A 9 -31.78 26.36 -45.86
C PHE A 9 -31.83 24.88 -46.23
N ALA A 10 -30.66 24.26 -46.15
CA ALA A 10 -30.53 22.83 -46.00
C ALA A 10 -31.14 22.42 -44.66
N ILE A 11 -32.22 21.64 -44.69
CA ILE A 11 -32.64 20.86 -43.52
C ILE A 11 -32.18 19.43 -43.80
N ILE A 12 -30.86 19.24 -43.66
CA ILE A 12 -30.31 17.96 -43.23
C ILE A 12 -30.81 17.86 -41.79
N ALA A 13 -31.89 17.11 -41.59
CA ALA A 13 -32.27 16.64 -40.27
C ALA A 13 -31.13 15.73 -39.81
N ILE A 14 -30.22 16.35 -39.06
CA ILE A 14 -29.17 15.75 -38.27
C ILE A 14 -29.81 14.54 -37.58
N PHE A 15 -29.44 13.35 -38.04
CA PHE A 15 -29.49 12.17 -37.21
C PHE A 15 -28.76 12.55 -35.93
N LEU A 16 -29.54 12.78 -34.88
CA LEU A 16 -29.09 12.83 -33.51
C LEU A 16 -28.45 11.46 -33.25
N SER A 17 -27.18 11.32 -33.60
CA SER A 17 -26.31 10.34 -32.98
C SER A 17 -26.28 10.75 -31.52
N SER A 18 -27.22 10.22 -30.75
CA SER A 18 -27.13 10.22 -29.31
C SER A 18 -25.78 9.61 -28.98
N CYS A 19 -24.81 10.44 -28.59
CA CYS A 19 -23.70 10.00 -27.78
C CYS A 19 -24.31 9.53 -26.46
N ALA A 20 -24.84 8.31 -26.45
CA ALA A 20 -25.14 7.60 -25.24
C ALA A 20 -23.77 7.32 -24.63
N ASN A 21 -23.36 8.18 -23.69
CA ASN A 21 -22.21 7.92 -22.82
C ASN A 21 -22.58 6.69 -21.97
N ASN A 22 -22.41 5.51 -22.56
CA ASN A 22 -22.71 4.22 -21.97
C ASN A 22 -21.60 3.87 -20.97
N ASN A 23 -21.56 4.63 -19.88
CA ASN A 23 -20.75 4.30 -18.72
C ASN A 23 -21.58 3.37 -17.85
N THR A 24 -21.39 2.07 -18.02
CA THR A 24 -22.12 1.06 -17.24
C THR A 24 -21.17 0.40 -16.26
N GLN A 25 -21.44 0.54 -14.96
CA GLN A 25 -20.72 -0.23 -13.95
C GLN A 25 -21.20 -1.69 -13.99
N ILE A 26 -20.27 -2.63 -14.15
CA ILE A 26 -20.58 -4.06 -14.29
C ILE A 26 -20.09 -4.91 -13.11
N ALA A 27 -19.21 -4.36 -12.28
CA ALA A 27 -18.75 -4.97 -11.03
C ALA A 27 -18.15 -3.89 -10.10
N GLU A 28 -17.69 -4.29 -8.93
CA GLU A 28 -16.94 -3.42 -8.03
C GLU A 28 -15.72 -2.83 -8.77
N ASN A 29 -15.63 -1.49 -8.76
CA ASN A 29 -14.57 -0.73 -9.42
C ASN A 29 -14.37 -1.07 -10.91
N THR A 30 -15.37 -1.61 -11.61
CA THR A 30 -15.25 -2.03 -13.02
C THR A 30 -16.37 -1.43 -13.86
N PHE A 31 -16.00 -0.78 -14.95
CA PHE A 31 -16.87 0.05 -15.78
C PHE A 31 -16.69 -0.31 -17.26
N ILE A 32 -17.76 -0.27 -18.03
CA ILE A 32 -17.70 -0.26 -19.49
C ILE A 32 -17.76 1.19 -19.94
N HIS A 33 -16.89 1.58 -20.87
CA HIS A 33 -16.97 2.85 -21.60
C HIS A 33 -16.74 2.58 -23.08
N GLY A 34 -17.77 2.79 -23.91
CA GLY A 34 -17.77 2.32 -25.29
C GLY A 34 -17.70 0.79 -25.33
N ASP A 35 -16.79 0.25 -26.14
CA ASP A 35 -16.55 -1.19 -26.25
C ASP A 35 -15.49 -1.71 -25.27
N LYS A 36 -14.96 -0.83 -24.41
CA LYS A 36 -13.84 -1.16 -23.52
C LYS A 36 -14.30 -1.35 -22.09
N ILE A 37 -13.67 -2.31 -21.43
CA ILE A 37 -13.85 -2.58 -20.01
C ILE A 37 -12.66 -1.96 -19.27
N TYR A 38 -12.95 -1.09 -18.32
CA TYR A 38 -11.99 -0.45 -17.43
C TYR A 38 -12.18 -0.95 -16.01
N LYS A 39 -11.09 -1.05 -15.27
CA LYS A 39 -11.10 -1.28 -13.83
C LYS A 39 -10.34 -0.16 -13.15
N LEU A 40 -10.95 0.47 -12.16
CA LEU A 40 -10.28 1.39 -11.26
C LEU A 40 -9.40 0.57 -10.33
N ILE A 41 -8.10 0.70 -10.51
CA ILE A 41 -7.05 0.05 -9.73
C ILE A 41 -6.08 1.17 -9.36
N ASP A 42 -5.74 1.32 -8.08
CA ASP A 42 -4.82 2.36 -7.62
C ASP A 42 -5.25 3.80 -7.96
N ASN A 43 -6.55 4.10 -7.95
CA ASN A 43 -7.13 5.37 -8.42
C ASN A 43 -6.86 5.70 -9.90
N GLU A 44 -6.34 4.75 -10.68
CA GLU A 44 -6.18 4.85 -12.12
C GLU A 44 -7.21 3.96 -12.84
N LEU A 45 -7.84 4.50 -13.89
CA LEU A 45 -8.65 3.70 -14.79
C LEU A 45 -7.72 2.91 -15.72
N ARG A 46 -7.65 1.60 -15.51
CA ARG A 46 -6.89 0.69 -16.40
C ARG A 46 -7.83 -0.05 -17.32
N GLU A 47 -7.57 -0.01 -18.62
CA GLU A 47 -8.28 -0.85 -19.60
C GLU A 47 -7.91 -2.31 -19.35
N ILE A 48 -8.91 -3.14 -19.04
CA ILE A 48 -8.74 -4.56 -18.72
C ILE A 48 -9.33 -5.50 -19.78
N GLY A 49 -10.04 -4.96 -20.78
CA GLY A 49 -10.59 -5.77 -21.85
C GLY A 49 -11.36 -4.96 -22.88
N ASP A 50 -11.74 -5.64 -23.95
CA ASP A 50 -12.57 -5.16 -25.04
C ASP A 50 -13.72 -6.16 -25.22
N LEU A 51 -14.96 -5.67 -25.25
CA LEU A 51 -16.18 -6.47 -25.43
C LEU A 51 -16.21 -7.16 -26.80
N ASN A 52 -15.51 -6.61 -27.79
CA ASN A 52 -15.41 -7.15 -29.14
C ASN A 52 -14.24 -8.14 -29.30
N ALA A 53 -13.40 -8.33 -28.27
CA ALA A 53 -12.31 -9.29 -28.34
C ALA A 53 -12.84 -10.73 -28.27
N LYS A 54 -12.35 -11.60 -29.17
CA LYS A 54 -12.66 -13.05 -29.15
C LYS A 54 -12.25 -13.74 -27.84
N GLU A 55 -11.28 -13.18 -27.13
CA GLU A 55 -10.85 -13.62 -25.81
C GLU A 55 -10.62 -12.39 -24.92
N ILE A 56 -11.31 -12.34 -23.78
CA ILE A 56 -11.03 -11.35 -22.73
C ILE A 56 -9.80 -11.84 -21.96
N LYS A 57 -8.67 -11.14 -22.09
CA LYS A 57 -7.47 -11.44 -21.30
C LYS A 57 -7.84 -11.34 -19.82
N LYS A 58 -7.70 -12.45 -19.07
CA LYS A 58 -7.79 -12.40 -17.62
C LYS A 58 -6.73 -11.41 -17.12
N PHE A 59 -7.16 -10.38 -16.43
CA PHE A 59 -6.26 -9.45 -15.77
C PHE A 59 -5.36 -10.26 -14.81
N GLU A 60 -4.05 -10.27 -15.08
CA GLU A 60 -3.10 -10.86 -14.14
C GLU A 60 -3.07 -9.96 -12.91
N ILE A 61 -3.77 -10.38 -11.86
CA ILE A 61 -3.59 -9.80 -10.53
C ILE A 61 -2.11 -10.00 -10.20
N SER A 62 -1.36 -8.90 -10.09
CA SER A 62 0.06 -8.90 -9.77
C SER A 62 0.31 -9.90 -8.65
N LYS A 63 1.09 -10.95 -8.94
CA LYS A 63 1.38 -11.98 -7.95
C LYS A 63 2.12 -11.30 -6.78
N PRO A 64 1.71 -11.57 -5.52
CA PRO A 64 2.35 -10.96 -4.36
C PRO A 64 3.86 -11.23 -4.39
N LYS A 65 4.66 -10.17 -4.42
CA LYS A 65 6.13 -10.28 -4.35
C LYS A 65 6.57 -9.91 -2.95
N GLN A 66 7.13 -10.89 -2.25
CA GLN A 66 7.76 -10.65 -0.97
C GLN A 66 9.06 -9.85 -1.19
N ARG A 67 9.28 -8.85 -0.34
CA ARG A 67 10.50 -8.06 -0.29
C ARG A 67 11.07 -8.14 1.12
N ASP A 68 12.38 -8.36 1.21
CA ASP A 68 13.12 -8.17 2.45
C ASP A 68 13.66 -6.73 2.43
N LEU A 69 13.23 -5.92 3.40
CA LEU A 69 13.66 -4.52 3.51
C LEU A 69 14.91 -4.38 4.40
N GLY A 70 15.43 -5.50 4.91
CA GLY A 70 16.71 -5.56 5.61
C GLY A 70 16.57 -5.45 7.12
N SER A 71 17.53 -4.74 7.73
CA SER A 71 17.61 -4.58 9.19
C SER A 71 17.92 -3.15 9.58
N ALA A 72 17.27 -2.67 10.64
CA ALA A 72 17.54 -1.37 11.25
C ALA A 72 18.02 -1.54 12.70
N SER A 73 19.02 -0.78 13.10
CA SER A 73 19.60 -0.85 14.44
C SER A 73 18.66 -0.24 15.48
N LEU A 74 18.48 -0.91 16.61
CA LEU A 74 17.84 -0.37 17.82
C LEU A 74 18.86 -0.18 18.94
N SER A 75 20.14 -0.01 18.60
CA SER A 75 21.21 0.10 19.59
C SER A 75 21.06 1.32 20.51
N PHE A 76 20.31 2.33 20.09
CA PHE A 76 19.93 3.48 20.91
C PHE A 76 18.96 3.13 22.06
N VAL A 77 18.23 2.00 21.96
CA VAL A 77 17.38 1.46 23.04
C VAL A 77 18.19 0.50 23.92
N LYS A 78 18.93 -0.42 23.29
CA LYS A 78 19.82 -1.38 23.96
C LYS A 78 20.89 -1.81 22.97
N LYS A 79 22.17 -1.71 23.36
CA LYS A 79 23.29 -2.13 22.51
C LYS A 79 23.08 -3.55 21.98
N GLY A 80 23.17 -3.72 20.66
CA GLY A 80 22.96 -5.01 19.98
C GLY A 80 21.50 -5.36 19.68
N ALA A 81 20.54 -4.51 20.08
CA ALA A 81 19.16 -4.65 19.60
C ALA A 81 19.05 -4.17 18.16
N TYR A 82 18.18 -4.84 17.40
CA TYR A 82 17.92 -4.52 16.00
C TYR A 82 16.53 -5.02 15.60
N THR A 83 16.10 -4.61 14.42
CA THR A 83 14.88 -5.11 13.79
C THR A 83 15.17 -5.73 12.44
N THR A 84 14.26 -6.58 11.97
CA THR A 84 14.17 -6.97 10.56
C THR A 84 12.76 -6.70 10.07
N LEU A 85 12.61 -6.34 8.80
CA LEU A 85 11.30 -6.09 8.22
C LEU A 85 11.15 -6.76 6.86
N LYS A 86 10.13 -7.60 6.75
CA LYS A 86 9.71 -8.23 5.48
C LYS A 86 8.37 -7.68 5.09
N ALA A 87 8.18 -7.38 3.81
CA ALA A 87 6.96 -6.82 3.29
C ALA A 87 6.40 -7.64 2.11
N LEU A 88 5.08 -7.62 1.95
CA LEU A 88 4.34 -8.28 0.90
C LEU A 88 3.25 -7.34 0.39
N TYR A 89 3.33 -7.01 -0.89
CA TYR A 89 2.37 -6.14 -1.54
C TYR A 89 1.17 -6.95 -2.10
N ARG A 90 -0.05 -6.48 -1.83
CA ARG A 90 -1.31 -7.04 -2.40
C ARG A 90 -2.36 -5.95 -2.61
N GLY A 91 -2.53 -5.51 -3.85
CA GLY A 91 -3.41 -4.37 -4.17
C GLY A 91 -2.95 -3.13 -3.40
N ASN A 92 -3.86 -2.32 -2.89
CA ASN A 92 -3.53 -1.07 -2.19
C ASN A 92 -2.94 -1.29 -0.77
N TYR A 93 -2.56 -2.52 -0.41
CA TYR A 93 -2.10 -2.83 0.94
C TYR A 93 -0.66 -3.36 0.95
N LEU A 94 0.12 -2.76 1.84
CA LEU A 94 1.41 -3.28 2.28
C LEU A 94 1.18 -4.12 3.54
N TYR A 95 1.37 -5.43 3.40
CA TYR A 95 1.48 -6.32 4.54
C TYR A 95 2.94 -6.38 4.95
N TYR A 96 3.24 -6.36 6.24
CA TYR A 96 4.61 -6.45 6.70
C TYR A 96 4.74 -7.20 8.02
N THR A 97 5.88 -7.83 8.22
CA THR A 97 6.27 -8.47 9.47
C THR A 97 7.50 -7.75 9.98
N LEU A 98 7.36 -7.06 11.10
CA LEU A 98 8.46 -6.50 11.87
C LEU A 98 8.88 -7.53 12.92
N LYS A 99 10.17 -7.82 12.99
CA LYS A 99 10.76 -8.54 14.13
C LYS A 99 11.69 -7.61 14.89
N VAL A 100 11.62 -7.68 16.21
CA VAL A 100 12.46 -6.94 17.15
C VAL A 100 13.28 -7.94 17.95
N GLN A 101 14.60 -7.81 17.86
CA GLN A 101 15.55 -8.76 18.42
C GLN A 101 16.52 -8.05 19.35
N GLY A 102 17.05 -8.76 20.35
CA GLY A 102 17.94 -8.20 21.37
C GLY A 102 17.24 -7.42 22.49
N LEU A 103 15.91 -7.26 22.43
CA LEU A 103 15.06 -6.67 23.47
C LEU A 103 14.17 -7.73 24.15
N ASN A 104 14.73 -8.89 24.47
CA ASN A 104 13.99 -10.03 25.00
C ASN A 104 13.29 -9.74 26.35
N ASP A 105 13.80 -8.74 27.08
CA ASP A 105 13.30 -8.23 28.35
C ASP A 105 12.38 -7.01 28.19
N LEU A 106 11.85 -6.76 26.99
CA LEU A 106 11.07 -5.55 26.66
C LEU A 106 9.90 -5.30 27.62
N ARG A 107 9.12 -6.34 27.95
CA ARG A 107 7.92 -6.20 28.80
C ARG A 107 8.27 -5.93 30.26
N ASP A 108 9.40 -6.47 30.72
CA ASP A 108 9.78 -6.43 32.13
C ASP A 108 10.54 -5.15 32.47
N ASN A 109 11.47 -4.75 31.60
CA ASN A 109 12.46 -3.71 31.90
C ASN A 109 12.21 -2.37 31.20
N TYR A 110 11.20 -2.27 30.35
CA TYR A 110 10.90 -1.04 29.60
C TYR A 110 9.48 -0.57 29.84
N GLN A 111 9.31 0.75 29.92
CA GLN A 111 8.00 1.37 29.97
C GLN A 111 7.26 1.10 28.65
N PRO A 112 5.92 0.96 28.69
CA PRO A 112 5.11 0.94 27.49
C PRO A 112 5.46 2.14 26.60
N GLY A 113 5.63 1.88 25.32
CA GLY A 113 6.03 2.87 24.34
C GLY A 113 5.59 2.44 22.95
N ARG A 114 6.19 3.05 21.93
CA ARG A 114 5.91 2.73 20.53
C ARG A 114 7.19 2.57 19.73
N ILE A 115 7.14 1.75 18.70
CA ILE A 115 8.14 1.64 17.65
C ILE A 115 7.53 2.27 16.40
N THR A 116 8.20 3.25 15.81
CA THR A 116 7.75 3.86 14.56
C THR A 116 8.59 3.28 13.44
N VAL A 117 7.94 2.64 12.48
CA VAL A 117 8.55 2.15 11.25
C VAL A 117 8.38 3.21 10.18
N GLU A 118 9.46 3.62 9.56
CA GLU A 118 9.49 4.59 8.47
C GLU A 118 9.89 3.89 7.19
N PHE A 119 9.06 3.97 6.15
CA PHE A 119 9.33 3.39 4.84
C PHE A 119 9.96 4.44 3.93
N ILE A 120 11.13 4.12 3.38
CA ILE A 120 12.02 5.10 2.77
C ILE A 120 12.27 4.75 1.30
N ASP A 121 12.33 5.77 0.45
CA ASP A 121 12.71 5.64 -0.96
C ASP A 121 14.23 5.55 -1.17
N GLU A 122 14.67 5.53 -2.43
CA GLU A 122 16.11 5.47 -2.76
C GLU A 122 16.88 6.75 -2.45
N PHE A 123 16.18 7.86 -2.22
CA PHE A 123 16.75 9.19 -1.97
C PHE A 123 16.74 9.57 -0.48
N GLY A 124 16.15 8.74 0.39
CA GLY A 124 16.04 9.00 1.81
C GLY A 124 14.75 9.70 2.25
N PHE A 125 13.78 9.90 1.36
CA PHE A 125 12.49 10.47 1.74
C PHE A 125 11.60 9.43 2.42
N ILE A 126 10.96 9.84 3.52
CA ILE A 126 9.96 9.03 4.21
C ILE A 126 8.67 9.09 3.40
N LEU A 127 8.31 7.96 2.79
CA LEU A 127 7.10 7.83 1.98
C LEU A 127 5.86 7.52 2.83
N HIS A 128 6.07 6.80 3.93
CA HIS A 128 5.01 6.42 4.87
C HIS A 128 5.63 6.09 6.22
N SER A 129 4.84 6.23 7.29
CA SER A 129 5.25 5.79 8.63
C SER A 129 4.11 5.11 9.36
N THR A 130 4.45 4.18 10.24
CA THR A 130 3.47 3.49 11.07
C THR A 130 3.99 3.35 12.49
N GLU A 131 3.19 3.80 13.45
CA GLU A 131 3.47 3.61 14.87
C GLU A 131 2.89 2.27 15.35
N ILE A 132 3.72 1.50 16.04
CA ILE A 132 3.38 0.18 16.59
C ILE A 132 3.54 0.25 18.10
N PRO A 133 2.44 0.21 18.87
CA PRO A 133 2.53 0.09 20.32
C PRO A 133 3.31 -1.16 20.73
N VAL A 134 4.17 -1.04 21.74
CA VAL A 134 4.93 -2.19 22.27
C VAL A 134 4.00 -3.28 22.83
N SER A 135 2.80 -2.90 23.30
CA SER A 135 1.76 -3.83 23.74
C SER A 135 1.30 -4.79 22.64
N ASP A 136 1.39 -4.37 21.39
CA ASP A 136 0.85 -5.10 20.24
C ASP A 136 1.88 -6.09 19.68
N LEU A 137 3.12 -6.03 20.20
CA LEU A 137 4.16 -6.98 19.88
C LEU A 137 3.88 -8.33 20.54
N THR A 138 3.87 -9.37 19.72
CA THR A 138 3.77 -10.76 20.16
C THR A 138 5.16 -11.28 20.52
N ALA A 139 5.33 -11.72 21.76
CA ALA A 139 6.57 -12.37 22.19
C ALA A 139 6.64 -13.78 21.59
N MET A 140 7.71 -14.07 20.85
CA MET A 140 8.06 -15.42 20.45
C MET A 140 8.90 -16.03 21.56
N VAL A 141 8.47 -17.17 22.08
CA VAL A 141 9.07 -17.80 23.26
C VAL A 141 9.92 -18.99 22.81
N GLY A 142 11.14 -19.08 23.33
CA GLY A 142 12.03 -20.22 23.10
C GLY A 142 11.70 -21.41 23.99
N ASP A 143 12.46 -22.49 23.84
CA ASP A 143 12.27 -23.73 24.60
C ASP A 143 12.45 -23.54 26.12
N ASP A 144 13.18 -22.50 26.53
CA ASP A 144 13.40 -22.13 27.94
C ASP A 144 12.26 -21.31 28.55
N GLY A 145 11.17 -21.08 27.80
CA GLY A 145 10.03 -20.31 28.25
C GLY A 145 10.27 -18.80 28.25
N LYS A 146 11.40 -18.31 27.74
CA LYS A 146 11.72 -16.88 27.69
C LYS A 146 11.52 -16.29 26.30
N PRO A 147 11.14 -15.00 26.19
CA PRO A 147 11.08 -14.33 24.90
C PRO A 147 12.44 -14.35 24.20
N THR A 148 12.47 -14.74 22.93
CA THR A 148 13.67 -14.71 22.07
C THR A 148 13.62 -13.57 21.06
N GLU A 149 12.42 -13.23 20.60
CA GLU A 149 12.15 -12.07 19.75
C GLU A 149 10.71 -11.58 19.95
N PHE A 150 10.43 -10.37 19.49
CA PHE A 150 9.10 -9.81 19.43
C PHE A 150 8.69 -9.60 17.98
N VAL A 151 7.45 -9.94 17.64
CA VAL A 151 6.95 -9.91 16.26
C VAL A 151 5.68 -9.09 16.19
N TYR A 152 5.57 -8.26 15.14
CA TYR A 152 4.34 -7.58 14.76
C TYR A 152 4.04 -7.85 13.29
N ASN A 153 2.80 -8.25 13.00
CA ASN A 153 2.29 -8.39 11.64
C ASN A 153 1.35 -7.22 11.37
N GLY A 154 1.80 -6.31 10.52
CA GLY A 154 1.08 -5.10 10.16
C GLY A 154 0.47 -5.16 8.77
N LYS A 155 -0.51 -4.28 8.57
CA LYS A 155 -1.14 -3.99 7.29
C LYS A 155 -1.41 -2.49 7.25
N THR A 156 -0.95 -1.83 6.20
CA THR A 156 -1.26 -0.41 5.94
C THR A 156 -1.73 -0.23 4.51
N GLU A 157 -2.64 0.72 4.30
CA GLU A 157 -3.13 1.09 2.97
C GLU A 157 -2.25 2.19 2.39
N MET A 158 -1.77 1.99 1.17
CA MET A 158 -1.05 3.02 0.43
C MET A 158 -1.14 2.76 -1.08
N SER A 159 -0.94 3.82 -1.87
CA SER A 159 -0.97 3.71 -3.33
C SER A 159 0.13 2.78 -3.85
N THR A 160 -0.07 2.27 -5.06
CA THR A 160 0.87 1.33 -5.66
C THR A 160 2.19 1.98 -6.05
N GLU A 161 2.16 3.27 -6.38
CA GLU A 161 3.35 4.09 -6.66
C GLU A 161 4.21 4.21 -5.41
N ILE A 162 3.59 4.57 -4.27
CA ILE A 162 4.27 4.67 -2.97
C ILE A 162 4.88 3.31 -2.59
N ASN A 163 4.08 2.25 -2.65
CA ASN A 163 4.54 0.88 -2.37
C ASN A 163 5.74 0.47 -3.24
N ALA A 164 5.70 0.79 -4.53
CA ALA A 164 6.74 0.43 -5.48
C ALA A 164 8.04 1.20 -5.21
N ALA A 165 7.94 2.44 -4.74
CA ALA A 165 9.07 3.31 -4.44
C ALA A 165 9.82 2.95 -3.15
N ILE A 166 9.21 2.24 -2.21
CA ILE A 166 9.87 1.78 -0.97
C ILE A 166 11.09 0.91 -1.32
N LYS A 167 12.26 1.33 -0.83
CA LYS A 167 13.54 0.61 -0.96
C LYS A 167 14.05 0.03 0.33
N SER A 168 13.89 0.78 1.42
CA SER A 168 14.39 0.43 2.73
C SER A 168 13.40 0.88 3.80
N TYR A 169 13.75 0.62 5.05
CA TYR A 169 13.03 1.15 6.19
C TYR A 169 14.02 1.59 7.25
N ASP A 170 13.57 2.48 8.12
CA ASP A 170 14.25 2.81 9.37
C ASP A 170 13.27 2.72 10.54
N VAL A 171 13.79 2.77 11.75
CA VAL A 171 13.02 2.64 12.97
C VAL A 171 13.45 3.67 14.00
N THR A 172 12.46 4.41 14.50
CA THR A 172 12.59 5.19 15.73
C THR A 172 11.79 4.54 16.84
N ALA A 173 12.15 4.79 18.11
CA ALA A 173 11.45 4.19 19.23
C ALA A 173 11.23 5.19 20.37
N GLY A 174 9.98 5.26 20.83
CA GLY A 174 9.58 5.94 22.06
C GLY A 174 9.60 5.00 23.27
N ILE A 175 10.60 4.11 23.36
CA ILE A 175 10.74 3.10 24.41
C ILE A 175 11.79 3.57 25.40
N ARG A 176 11.49 3.52 26.71
CA ARG A 176 12.41 3.93 27.78
C ARG A 176 12.58 2.80 28.79
N ARG A 177 13.79 2.62 29.31
CA ARG A 177 14.00 1.69 30.44
C ARG A 177 13.20 2.17 31.64
N LYS A 178 12.55 1.25 32.35
CA LYS A 178 11.96 1.55 33.65
C LYS A 178 13.07 2.04 34.56
N SER A 179 12.86 3.22 35.16
CA SER A 179 13.73 3.72 36.21
C SER A 179 13.71 2.72 37.37
N PHE A 180 14.88 2.40 37.93
CA PHE A 180 14.97 1.65 39.20
C PHE A 180 14.38 2.42 40.39
N TYR A 181 14.16 3.73 40.23
CA TYR A 181 13.40 4.55 41.16
C TYR A 181 12.01 4.77 40.58
N GLY A 182 11.06 3.96 41.03
CA GLY A 182 9.65 4.14 40.71
C GLY A 182 9.12 5.45 41.27
N TYR A 183 8.49 6.24 40.40
CA TYR A 183 7.46 7.21 40.76
C TYR A 183 6.36 7.10 39.71
#